data_AF-A0A2H6MZS8-F1
#
_entry.id   AF-A0A2H6MZS8-F1
#
_cell.length_a   1.000
_cell.length_b   1.000
_cell.length_c   1.000
_cell.angle_alpha   90.00
_cell.angle_beta   90.00
_cell.angle_gamma   90.00
#
_symmetry.space_group_name_H-M   'P 1'
#
loop_
_entity.id
_entity.type
_entity.pdbx_description
1 polymer ?
#
loop_
_entity_poly.entity_id
_entity_poly.type
_entity_poly.pdbx_seq_one_letter_code
_entity_poly.pdbx_strand_id
1 'polypeptide(L)'
;DVVKSSLSPRFSYAPPGLPERHYFGVDVYHGRAGDNRELRSQLLVHQVTVAVPCRVEVAFESGSVPDRPDRLLADTLTRELDKHVATFERRFEETFGLSRKGFSGQEQHFAQALLSNMLGGMGYFYGPSLVQSPHTEAPQLYPAGALFTAVPSRSFFPRGFLWDEGFHQLLLARWDPAVSQEVIAHWFDLMNVEGWIPREQILGDEALAKVPPEFVVQHSQAGNLGRSSTSP
;
A
#
# COMPACT_ATOMS: atom_id res chain seq x y z
N ASP A 1 17.22 -2.57 -8.63
CA ASP A 1 18.50 -2.62 -9.37
C ASP A 1 18.52 -1.82 -10.65
N VAL A 2 17.59 -2.04 -11.59
CA VAL A 2 17.48 -1.30 -12.86
C VAL A 2 17.64 0.22 -12.68
N VAL A 3 16.82 0.84 -11.83
CA VAL A 3 16.89 2.29 -11.55
C VAL A 3 18.26 2.70 -11.01
N LYS A 4 18.81 1.94 -10.04
CA LYS A 4 20.13 2.24 -9.45
C LYS A 4 21.25 2.17 -10.48
N SER A 5 21.23 1.18 -11.37
CA SER A 5 22.22 1.06 -12.45
C SER A 5 22.05 2.08 -13.57
N SER A 6 20.87 2.68 -13.67
CA SER A 6 20.58 3.76 -14.62
C SER A 6 20.90 5.16 -14.08
N LEU A 7 21.32 5.31 -12.82
CA LEU A 7 21.66 6.63 -12.29
C LEU A 7 22.96 7.16 -12.92
N SER A 8 22.88 8.37 -13.46
CA SER A 8 24.01 9.04 -14.14
C SER A 8 24.12 10.50 -13.71
N PRO A 9 25.32 11.04 -13.43
CA PRO A 9 25.52 12.44 -13.07
C PRO A 9 25.56 13.38 -14.29
N ARG A 10 25.36 12.87 -15.51
CA ARG A 10 25.57 13.61 -16.76
C ARG A 10 24.49 14.64 -17.07
N PHE A 11 23.42 14.70 -16.28
CA PHE A 11 22.31 15.62 -16.51
C PHE A 11 22.66 17.00 -15.95
N SER A 12 22.38 18.03 -16.74
CA SER A 12 22.49 19.42 -16.29
C SER A 12 21.21 20.18 -16.62
N TYR A 13 20.92 21.21 -15.83
CA TYR A 13 19.80 22.12 -16.05
C TYR A 13 20.22 23.54 -15.70
N ALA A 14 19.96 24.46 -16.62
CA ALA A 14 20.21 25.90 -16.49
C ALA A 14 18.86 26.63 -16.48
N PRO A 15 18.31 26.98 -15.30
CA PRO A 15 17.09 27.76 -15.21
C PRO A 15 17.33 29.17 -15.78
N PRO A 16 16.30 29.85 -16.34
CA PRO A 16 16.42 31.24 -16.78
C PRO A 16 16.94 32.15 -15.65
N GLY A 17 18.04 32.85 -15.88
CA GLY A 17 18.64 33.77 -14.89
C GLY A 17 19.46 33.12 -13.77
N LEU A 18 19.70 31.80 -13.82
CA LEU A 18 20.51 31.08 -12.83
C LEU A 18 21.66 30.28 -13.51
N PRO A 19 22.76 30.01 -12.78
CA PRO A 19 23.85 29.21 -13.33
C PRO A 19 23.41 27.76 -13.59
N GLU A 20 24.04 27.14 -14.58
CA GLU A 20 23.90 25.72 -14.86
C GLU A 20 24.28 24.88 -13.64
N ARG A 21 23.48 23.85 -13.36
CA ARG A 21 23.71 22.91 -12.27
C ARG A 21 23.65 21.49 -12.80
N HIS A 22 24.54 20.64 -12.30
CA HIS A 22 24.55 19.20 -12.59
C HIS A 22 23.73 18.44 -11.56
N TYR A 23 23.08 17.36 -12.01
CA TYR A 23 22.21 16.54 -11.18
C TYR A 23 22.34 15.07 -11.57
N PHE A 24 22.06 14.19 -10.60
CA PHE A 24 21.88 12.76 -10.88
C PHE A 24 20.50 12.55 -11.49
N GLY A 25 20.47 11.84 -12.62
CA GLY A 25 19.22 11.44 -13.24
C GLY A 25 19.19 9.98 -13.67
N VAL A 26 17.98 9.49 -13.91
CA VAL A 26 17.71 8.12 -14.38
C VAL A 26 17.80 8.10 -15.90
N ASP A 27 18.75 7.32 -16.40
CA ASP A 27 19.05 7.15 -17.81
C ASP A 27 18.39 5.91 -18.42
N VAL A 28 18.49 5.76 -19.74
CA VAL A 28 18.05 4.56 -20.45
C VAL A 28 18.83 3.36 -19.91
N TYR A 29 18.10 2.35 -19.42
CA TYR A 29 18.70 1.11 -18.99
C TYR A 29 19.18 0.30 -20.20
N HIS A 30 20.48 0.07 -20.31
CA HIS A 30 21.09 -0.66 -21.43
C HIS A 30 21.30 -2.16 -21.16
N GLY A 31 20.75 -2.70 -20.07
CA GLY A 31 21.00 -4.09 -19.65
C GLY A 31 22.38 -4.27 -18.99
N ARG A 32 22.58 -5.39 -18.30
CA ARG A 32 23.92 -5.83 -17.89
C ARG A 32 24.49 -6.74 -18.98
N ALA A 33 25.77 -6.57 -19.32
CA ALA A 33 26.43 -7.44 -20.28
C ALA A 33 26.33 -8.92 -19.84
N GLY A 34 25.76 -9.78 -20.68
CA GLY A 34 25.56 -11.21 -20.40
C GLY A 34 24.23 -11.59 -19.75
N ASP A 35 23.30 -10.65 -19.56
CA ASP A 35 21.99 -10.93 -18.96
C ASP A 35 21.00 -11.46 -20.01
N ASN A 36 20.92 -12.78 -20.15
CA ASN A 36 20.04 -13.48 -21.10
C ASN A 36 18.63 -13.75 -20.51
N ARG A 37 18.18 -12.93 -19.54
CA ARG A 37 16.89 -13.07 -18.87
C ARG A 37 15.77 -12.53 -19.76
N GLU A 38 14.69 -13.31 -19.92
CA GLU A 38 13.47 -12.83 -20.56
C GLU A 38 12.95 -11.55 -19.87
N LEU A 39 12.62 -10.53 -20.68
CA LEU A 39 11.99 -9.30 -20.21
C LEU A 39 10.56 -9.61 -19.74
N ARG A 40 10.38 -9.75 -18.43
CA ARG A 40 9.07 -10.07 -17.82
C ARG A 40 8.15 -8.85 -17.62
N SER A 41 8.67 -7.64 -17.76
CA SER A 41 7.91 -6.40 -17.53
C SER A 41 8.50 -5.21 -18.30
N GLN A 42 7.67 -4.18 -18.47
CA GLN A 42 8.07 -2.88 -18.98
C GLN A 42 8.09 -1.88 -17.83
N LEU A 43 9.21 -1.16 -17.66
CA LEU A 43 9.36 -0.11 -16.65
C LEU A 43 9.69 1.20 -17.36
N LEU A 44 8.86 2.22 -17.13
CA LEU A 44 9.06 3.58 -17.60
C LEU A 44 9.24 4.50 -16.40
N VAL A 45 10.33 5.27 -16.37
CA VAL A 45 10.63 6.23 -15.30
C VAL A 45 10.70 7.63 -15.92
N HIS A 46 9.89 8.55 -15.43
CA HIS A 46 9.94 9.96 -15.79
C HIS A 46 10.55 10.76 -14.63
N GLN A 47 11.66 11.47 -14.91
CA GLN A 47 12.27 12.37 -13.94
C GLN A 47 12.00 13.83 -14.35
N VAL A 48 11.55 14.62 -13.38
CA VAL A 48 11.26 16.05 -13.56
C VAL A 48 12.06 16.83 -12.52
N THR A 49 12.85 17.81 -12.95
CA THR A 49 13.66 18.68 -12.08
C THR A 49 13.15 20.11 -12.21
N VAL A 50 12.70 20.72 -11.12
CA VAL A 50 12.02 22.02 -11.11
C VAL A 50 12.42 22.85 -9.89
N ALA A 51 12.37 24.18 -10.03
CA ALA A 51 12.52 25.10 -8.91
C ALA A 51 11.21 25.23 -8.11
N VAL A 52 11.30 25.41 -6.79
CA VAL A 52 10.14 25.59 -5.91
C VAL A 52 9.78 27.08 -5.74
N PRO A 53 8.49 27.43 -5.55
CA PRO A 53 7.33 26.53 -5.47
C PRO A 53 6.89 26.00 -6.85
N CYS A 54 6.54 24.71 -6.92
CA CYS A 54 6.05 24.06 -8.14
C CYS A 54 4.86 23.15 -7.83
N ARG A 55 3.99 22.93 -8.82
CA ARG A 55 2.92 21.92 -8.79
C ARG A 55 3.11 20.96 -9.96
N VAL A 56 2.95 19.67 -9.71
CA VAL A 56 3.01 18.61 -10.73
C VAL A 56 1.73 17.80 -10.60
N GLU A 57 1.08 17.54 -11.72
CA GLU A 57 -0.15 16.73 -11.79
C GLU A 57 0.11 15.54 -12.72
N VAL A 58 -0.34 14.35 -12.29
CA VAL A 58 -0.26 13.12 -13.08
C VAL A 58 -1.67 12.60 -13.25
N ALA A 59 -2.15 12.54 -14.49
CA ALA A 59 -3.48 12.05 -14.82
C ALA A 59 -3.42 10.65 -15.44
N PHE A 60 -4.37 9.81 -15.04
CA PHE A 60 -4.67 8.54 -15.70
C PHE A 60 -6.03 8.66 -16.41
N GLU A 61 -6.10 8.22 -17.66
CA GLU A 61 -7.31 8.27 -18.46
C GLU A 61 -7.58 6.90 -19.09
N SER A 62 -8.66 6.23 -18.65
CA SER A 62 -9.07 4.96 -19.24
C SER A 62 -9.69 5.18 -20.62
N GLY A 63 -9.18 4.47 -21.63
CA GLY A 63 -9.75 4.45 -22.99
C GLY A 63 -11.14 3.81 -23.08
N SER A 64 -11.59 3.11 -22.03
CA SER A 64 -12.95 2.55 -21.96
C SER A 64 -14.02 3.60 -21.69
N VAL A 65 -13.64 4.86 -21.44
CA VAL A 65 -14.57 5.98 -21.18
C VAL A 65 -14.38 7.05 -22.29
N PRO A 66 -15.00 6.86 -23.47
CA PRO A 66 -14.76 7.71 -24.63
C PRO A 66 -15.39 9.09 -24.51
N ASP A 67 -16.59 9.19 -23.94
CA ASP A 67 -17.37 10.44 -23.86
C ASP A 67 -17.07 11.20 -22.56
N ARG A 68 -15.79 11.46 -22.29
CA ARG A 68 -15.37 12.18 -21.09
C ARG A 68 -15.69 13.68 -21.23
N PRO A 69 -16.54 14.26 -20.35
CA PRO A 69 -16.92 15.67 -20.46
C PRO A 69 -15.76 16.63 -20.15
N ASP A 70 -14.95 16.30 -19.13
CA ASP A 70 -13.81 17.12 -18.70
C ASP A 70 -12.64 16.24 -18.21
N ARG A 71 -11.42 16.76 -18.31
CA ARG A 71 -10.22 16.12 -17.73
C ARG A 71 -10.07 16.53 -16.26
N LEU A 72 -9.70 15.58 -15.40
CA LEU A 72 -9.46 15.82 -13.97
C LEU A 72 -8.05 16.40 -13.74
N LEU A 73 -7.85 17.65 -14.19
CA LEU A 73 -6.61 18.40 -14.07
C LEU A 73 -6.89 19.86 -13.70
N ALA A 74 -5.87 20.58 -13.24
CA ALA A 74 -5.88 22.01 -12.95
C ALA A 74 -7.07 22.44 -12.07
N ASP A 75 -7.88 23.39 -12.54
CA ASP A 75 -9.01 23.93 -11.79
C ASP A 75 -10.10 22.89 -11.55
N THR A 76 -10.30 21.95 -12.49
CA THR A 76 -11.27 20.86 -12.33
C THR A 76 -10.85 19.93 -11.20
N LEU A 77 -9.56 19.56 -11.16
CA LEU A 77 -9.00 18.78 -10.05
C LEU A 77 -9.13 19.54 -8.72
N THR A 78 -8.80 20.83 -8.71
CA THR A 78 -8.88 21.66 -7.49
C THR A 78 -10.30 21.72 -6.93
N ARG A 79 -11.31 21.97 -7.80
CA ARG A 79 -12.72 21.99 -7.40
C ARG A 79 -13.21 20.64 -6.88
N GLU A 80 -12.85 19.53 -7.54
CA GLU A 80 -13.26 18.21 -7.07
C GLU A 80 -12.57 17.83 -5.75
N LEU A 81 -11.30 18.22 -5.55
CA LEU A 81 -10.61 18.04 -4.26
C LEU A 81 -11.34 18.75 -3.12
N ASP A 82 -11.65 20.04 -3.27
CA ASP A 82 -12.34 20.82 -2.24
C ASP A 82 -13.71 20.20 -1.89
N LYS A 83 -14.45 19.78 -2.92
CA LYS A 83 -15.73 19.08 -2.77
C LYS A 83 -15.58 17.74 -2.04
N HIS A 84 -14.56 16.95 -2.35
CA HIS A 84 -14.32 15.67 -1.69
C HIS A 84 -13.84 15.82 -0.25
N VAL A 85 -13.03 16.84 0.05
CA VAL A 85 -12.64 17.20 1.43
C VAL A 85 -13.88 17.54 2.26
N ALA A 86 -14.72 18.46 1.78
CA ALA A 86 -15.96 18.82 2.48
C ALA A 86 -16.92 17.63 2.65
N THR A 87 -16.99 16.75 1.66
CA THR A 87 -17.79 15.52 1.73
C THR A 87 -17.26 14.55 2.78
N PHE A 88 -15.93 14.39 2.86
CA PHE A 88 -15.28 13.57 3.89
C PHE A 88 -15.55 14.10 5.29
N GLU A 89 -15.35 15.39 5.53
CA GLU A 89 -15.57 16.03 6.84
C GLU A 89 -17.02 15.87 7.30
N ARG A 90 -17.99 16.08 6.39
CA ARG A 90 -19.40 15.87 6.68
C ARG A 90 -19.71 14.41 7.01
N ARG A 91 -19.27 13.45 6.18
CA ARG A 91 -19.46 12.01 6.44
C ARG A 91 -18.82 11.62 7.78
N PHE A 92 -17.64 12.16 8.11
CA PHE A 92 -16.96 11.90 9.37
C PHE A 92 -17.80 12.31 10.59
N GLU A 93 -18.37 13.51 10.59
CA GLU A 93 -19.25 13.93 11.68
C GLU A 93 -20.59 13.16 11.70
N GLU A 94 -21.14 12.80 10.55
CA GLU A 94 -22.32 11.94 10.45
C GLU A 94 -22.06 10.55 11.08
N THR A 95 -20.90 9.95 10.82
CA THR A 95 -20.52 8.62 11.31
C THR A 95 -20.12 8.62 12.79
N PHE A 96 -19.25 9.55 13.22
CA PHE A 96 -18.63 9.50 14.55
C PHE A 96 -19.22 10.49 15.55
N GLY A 97 -19.87 11.57 15.08
CA GLY A 97 -20.58 12.54 15.90
C GLY A 97 -19.71 13.21 16.97
N LEU A 98 -18.44 13.48 16.68
CA LEU A 98 -17.48 13.95 17.68
C LEU A 98 -17.79 15.38 18.13
N SER A 99 -18.23 16.25 17.21
CA SER A 99 -18.65 17.60 17.59
C SER A 99 -19.84 17.55 18.55
N ARG A 100 -20.84 16.69 18.28
CA ARG A 100 -22.02 16.53 19.16
C ARG A 100 -21.68 15.92 20.52
N LYS A 101 -20.58 15.17 20.62
CA LYS A 101 -20.07 14.59 21.87
C LYS A 101 -19.22 15.58 22.68
N GLY A 102 -19.02 16.81 22.20
CA GLY A 102 -18.30 17.86 22.92
C GLY A 102 -16.78 17.83 22.74
N PHE A 103 -16.25 17.06 21.78
CA PHE A 103 -14.82 17.08 21.47
C PHE A 103 -14.42 18.40 20.78
N SER A 104 -13.25 18.91 21.14
CA SER A 104 -12.66 20.12 20.58
C SER A 104 -12.31 19.97 19.09
N GLY A 105 -12.15 21.08 18.37
CA GLY A 105 -11.73 21.05 16.96
C GLY A 105 -10.38 20.37 16.73
N GLN A 106 -9.45 20.45 17.70
CA GLN A 106 -8.16 19.76 17.62
C GLN A 106 -8.33 18.24 17.74
N GLU A 107 -9.18 17.75 18.66
CA GLU A 107 -9.47 16.33 18.82
C GLU A 107 -10.20 15.76 17.59
N GLN A 108 -11.13 16.54 17.01
CA GLN A 108 -11.82 16.16 15.77
C GLN A 108 -10.84 16.03 14.60
N HIS A 109 -9.96 17.03 14.39
CA HIS A 109 -8.94 16.98 13.35
C HIS A 109 -7.96 15.82 13.56
N PHE A 110 -7.55 15.57 14.80
CA PHE A 110 -6.72 14.42 15.15
C PHE A 110 -7.41 13.09 14.79
N ALA A 111 -8.69 12.94 15.12
CA ALA A 111 -9.45 11.73 14.82
C ALA A 111 -9.67 11.53 13.30
N GLN A 112 -9.89 12.62 12.55
CA GLN A 112 -9.92 12.56 11.08
C GLN A 112 -8.59 12.07 10.52
N ALA A 113 -7.46 12.62 10.99
CA ALA A 113 -6.14 12.20 10.57
C ALA A 113 -5.84 10.72 10.91
N LEU A 114 -6.30 10.23 12.07
CA LEU A 114 -6.15 8.81 12.43
C LEU A 114 -6.91 7.90 11.46
N LEU A 115 -8.17 8.22 11.16
CA LEU A 115 -8.97 7.44 10.20
C LEU A 115 -8.34 7.50 8.79
N SER A 116 -7.96 8.68 8.32
CA SER A 116 -7.33 8.87 7.01
C SER A 116 -6.02 8.08 6.90
N ASN A 117 -5.21 8.04 7.97
CA ASN A 117 -3.98 7.24 7.98
C ASN A 117 -4.27 5.73 7.94
N MET A 118 -5.29 5.25 8.65
CA MET A 118 -5.70 3.84 8.60
C MET A 118 -6.17 3.44 7.19
N LEU A 119 -7.09 4.23 6.61
CA LEU A 119 -7.59 4.01 5.25
C LEU A 119 -6.46 4.10 4.21
N GLY A 120 -5.58 5.08 4.34
CA GLY A 120 -4.40 5.23 3.47
C GLY A 120 -3.31 4.18 3.69
N GLY A 121 -3.44 3.35 4.73
CA GLY A 121 -2.62 2.16 4.96
C GLY A 121 -3.18 0.90 4.30
N MET A 122 -4.42 0.91 3.81
CA MET A 122 -5.00 -0.24 3.12
C MET A 122 -4.25 -0.54 1.83
N GLY A 123 -4.02 -1.83 1.56
CA GLY A 123 -3.27 -2.30 0.40
C GLY A 123 -3.85 -3.57 -0.18
N TYR A 124 -3.49 -3.83 -1.44
CA TYR A 124 -3.79 -5.07 -2.14
C TYR A 124 -2.48 -5.84 -2.36
N PHE A 125 -2.43 -7.07 -1.87
CA PHE A 125 -1.26 -7.94 -1.90
C PHE A 125 -1.59 -9.22 -2.66
N TYR A 126 -0.61 -9.76 -3.39
CA TYR A 126 -0.81 -10.98 -4.17
C TYR A 126 0.46 -11.83 -4.20
N GLY A 127 0.30 -13.13 -3.98
CA GLY A 127 1.40 -14.08 -4.06
C GLY A 127 1.15 -15.35 -3.26
N PRO A 128 2.05 -16.33 -3.33
CA PRO A 128 2.00 -17.52 -2.49
C PRO A 128 2.50 -17.22 -1.07
N SER A 129 2.00 -17.99 -0.10
CA SER A 129 2.52 -18.02 1.27
C SER A 129 3.41 -19.24 1.47
N LEU A 130 4.50 -19.09 2.23
CA LEU A 130 5.36 -20.21 2.62
C LEU A 130 4.88 -20.78 3.97
N VAL A 131 4.38 -22.00 3.98
CA VAL A 131 3.72 -22.61 5.14
C VAL A 131 4.36 -23.95 5.48
N GLN A 132 4.53 -24.22 6.78
CA GLN A 132 4.93 -25.54 7.28
C GLN A 132 3.83 -26.12 8.17
N SER A 133 3.32 -27.29 7.79
CA SER A 133 2.32 -28.02 8.57
C SER A 133 2.95 -29.23 9.28
N PRO A 134 2.25 -29.83 10.26
CA PRO A 134 2.69 -31.06 10.95
C PRO A 134 2.81 -32.27 10.03
N HIS A 135 2.13 -32.21 8.88
CA HIS A 135 2.02 -33.29 7.92
C HIS A 135 3.06 -33.15 6.79
N THR A 136 3.89 -32.10 6.82
CA THR A 136 4.91 -31.81 5.81
C THR A 136 6.30 -31.84 6.41
N GLU A 137 7.24 -32.54 5.76
CA GLU A 137 8.64 -32.60 6.20
C GLU A 137 9.38 -31.25 6.03
N ALA A 138 8.97 -30.45 5.05
CA ALA A 138 9.58 -29.15 4.73
C ALA A 138 8.50 -28.10 4.43
N PRO A 139 8.80 -26.79 4.58
CA PRO A 139 7.90 -25.71 4.19
C PRO A 139 7.48 -25.80 2.72
N GLN A 140 6.20 -25.59 2.44
CA GLN A 140 5.61 -25.64 1.11
C GLN A 140 4.99 -24.30 0.75
N LEU A 141 5.04 -23.97 -0.54
CA LEU A 141 4.30 -22.84 -1.07
C LEU A 141 2.82 -23.21 -1.20
N TYR A 142 1.96 -22.45 -0.54
CA TYR A 142 0.53 -22.50 -0.76
C TYR A 142 0.18 -21.84 -2.10
N PRO A 143 -1.01 -22.14 -2.67
CA PRO A 143 -1.51 -21.46 -3.85
C PRO A 143 -1.46 -19.94 -3.67
N ALA A 144 -1.20 -19.22 -4.76
CA ALA A 144 -1.18 -17.77 -4.73
C ALA A 144 -2.58 -17.22 -4.38
N GLY A 145 -2.63 -16.36 -3.37
CA GLY A 145 -3.85 -15.72 -2.89
C GLY A 145 -3.75 -14.20 -3.00
N ALA A 146 -4.92 -13.55 -3.00
CA ALA A 146 -5.04 -12.10 -2.95
C ALA A 146 -5.50 -11.66 -1.56
N LEU A 147 -4.94 -10.58 -1.04
CA LEU A 147 -5.36 -9.98 0.22
C LEU A 147 -5.55 -8.48 0.06
N PHE A 148 -6.78 -8.00 0.26
CA PHE A 148 -7.07 -6.59 0.46
C PHE A 148 -7.27 -6.34 1.95
N THR A 149 -6.41 -5.53 2.58
CA THR A 149 -6.39 -5.37 4.05
C THR A 149 -5.77 -4.06 4.49
N ALA A 150 -6.09 -3.60 5.71
CA ALA A 150 -5.31 -2.58 6.39
C ALA A 150 -3.97 -3.17 6.90
N VAL A 151 -2.99 -2.29 7.13
CA VAL A 151 -1.66 -2.67 7.64
C VAL A 151 -1.34 -1.90 8.93
N PRO A 152 -0.66 -2.51 9.91
CA PRO A 152 -0.36 -1.84 11.18
C PRO A 152 0.57 -0.62 11.02
N SER A 153 1.50 -0.68 10.05
CA SER A 153 2.44 0.41 9.77
C SER A 153 2.93 0.35 8.33
N ARG A 154 2.74 1.42 7.57
CA ARG A 154 3.24 1.55 6.19
C ARG A 154 4.77 1.42 6.09
N SER A 155 5.51 1.80 7.13
CA SER A 155 6.98 1.83 7.10
C SER A 155 7.63 0.54 7.57
N PHE A 156 7.06 -0.08 8.61
CA PHE A 156 7.66 -1.24 9.29
C PHE A 156 6.94 -2.55 8.96
N PHE A 157 5.63 -2.50 8.77
CA PHE A 157 4.75 -3.65 8.62
C PHE A 157 3.77 -3.47 7.45
N PRO A 158 4.24 -3.28 6.20
CA PRO A 158 3.36 -3.03 5.05
C PRO A 158 2.73 -4.33 4.54
N ARG A 159 2.04 -5.07 5.42
CA ARG A 159 1.43 -6.37 5.13
C ARG A 159 0.33 -6.71 6.14
N GLY A 160 -0.48 -7.71 5.82
CA GLY A 160 -1.60 -8.13 6.66
C GLY A 160 -1.16 -8.88 7.91
N PHE A 161 -1.75 -8.51 9.06
CA PHE A 161 -1.65 -9.25 10.31
C PHE A 161 -3.05 -9.58 10.82
N LEU A 162 -3.32 -10.87 11.01
CA LEU A 162 -4.69 -11.38 11.20
C LEU A 162 -5.35 -10.81 12.47
N TRP A 163 -4.60 -10.63 13.55
CA TRP A 163 -5.17 -10.12 14.81
C TRP A 163 -5.31 -8.59 14.79
N ASP A 164 -4.31 -7.86 14.27
CA ASP A 164 -4.39 -6.41 14.07
C ASP A 164 -5.60 -6.04 13.21
N GLU A 165 -5.90 -6.84 12.18
CA GLU A 165 -7.04 -6.58 11.31
C GLU A 165 -8.36 -6.57 12.07
N GLY A 166 -8.53 -7.43 13.08
CA GLY A 166 -9.70 -7.40 13.95
C GLY A 166 -9.92 -6.03 14.60
N PHE A 167 -8.86 -5.33 14.99
CA PHE A 167 -8.93 -3.97 15.53
C PHE A 167 -9.17 -2.93 14.44
N HIS A 168 -8.57 -3.07 13.26
CA HIS A 168 -8.84 -2.18 12.12
C HIS A 168 -10.33 -2.19 11.75
N GLN A 169 -10.95 -3.38 11.75
CA GLN A 169 -12.36 -3.56 11.40
C GLN A 169 -13.33 -2.87 12.36
N LEU A 170 -12.96 -2.64 13.63
CA LEU A 170 -13.80 -1.87 14.57
C LEU A 170 -14.03 -0.42 14.09
N LEU A 171 -13.07 0.14 13.37
CA LEU A 171 -13.17 1.47 12.76
C LEU A 171 -13.71 1.38 11.34
N LEU A 172 -13.16 0.48 10.51
CA LEU A 172 -13.53 0.37 9.11
C LEU A 172 -15.01 0.00 8.95
N ALA A 173 -15.54 -0.94 9.72
CA ALA A 173 -16.94 -1.33 9.65
C ALA A 173 -17.91 -0.20 10.03
N ARG A 174 -17.46 0.78 10.84
CA ARG A 174 -18.25 1.99 11.14
C ARG A 174 -18.21 3.00 10.02
N TRP A 175 -17.06 3.13 9.37
CA TRP A 175 -16.86 4.06 8.26
C TRP A 175 -17.50 3.55 6.97
N ASP A 176 -17.18 2.32 6.56
CA ASP A 176 -17.58 1.71 5.30
C ASP A 176 -17.81 0.19 5.45
N PRO A 177 -19.06 -0.24 5.73
CA PRO A 177 -19.38 -1.65 5.90
C PRO A 177 -19.13 -2.52 4.66
N ALA A 178 -19.24 -1.97 3.45
CA ALA A 178 -19.00 -2.72 2.23
C ALA A 178 -17.52 -3.05 2.08
N VAL A 179 -16.65 -2.06 2.28
CA VAL A 179 -15.19 -2.27 2.29
C VAL A 179 -14.78 -3.26 3.39
N SER A 180 -15.41 -3.17 4.57
CA SER A 180 -15.19 -4.13 5.67
C SER A 180 -15.51 -5.58 5.26
N GLN A 181 -16.63 -5.80 4.56
CA GLN A 181 -17.00 -7.13 4.05
C GLN A 181 -15.99 -7.66 3.04
N GLU A 182 -15.52 -6.82 2.10
CA GLU A 182 -14.50 -7.21 1.13
C GLU A 182 -13.19 -7.63 1.82
N VAL A 183 -12.72 -6.85 2.80
CA VAL A 183 -11.51 -7.20 3.56
C VAL A 183 -11.67 -8.54 4.28
N ILE A 184 -12.79 -8.73 4.97
CA ILE A 184 -13.07 -9.96 5.70
C ILE A 184 -13.14 -11.16 4.75
N ALA A 185 -13.80 -11.03 3.60
CA ALA A 185 -13.86 -12.06 2.57
C ALA A 185 -12.46 -12.44 2.07
N HIS A 186 -11.62 -11.45 1.75
CA HIS A 186 -10.23 -11.67 1.36
C HIS A 186 -9.41 -12.42 2.42
N TRP A 187 -9.63 -12.16 3.72
CA TRP A 187 -8.97 -12.92 4.78
C TRP A 187 -9.47 -14.38 4.86
N PHE A 188 -10.76 -14.61 4.65
CA PHE A 188 -11.33 -15.96 4.63
C PHE A 188 -10.90 -16.78 3.40
N ASP A 189 -10.67 -16.14 2.26
CA ASP A 189 -10.16 -16.81 1.05
C ASP A 189 -8.75 -17.40 1.25
N LEU A 190 -8.01 -16.95 2.27
CA LEU A 190 -6.69 -17.47 2.64
C LEU A 190 -6.75 -18.63 3.63
N MET A 191 -7.95 -19.03 4.06
CA MET A 191 -8.16 -20.17 4.95
C MET A 191 -7.86 -21.49 4.25
N ASN A 192 -7.05 -22.34 4.88
CA ASN A 192 -6.79 -23.68 4.37
C ASN A 192 -7.95 -24.65 4.69
N VAL A 193 -7.86 -25.88 4.18
CA VAL A 193 -8.87 -26.93 4.38
C VAL A 193 -9.08 -27.34 5.85
N GLU A 194 -8.17 -26.96 6.74
CA GLU A 194 -8.22 -27.23 8.19
C GLU A 194 -8.84 -26.06 8.98
N GLY A 195 -9.24 -24.98 8.30
CA GLY A 195 -9.78 -23.77 8.93
C GLY A 195 -8.70 -22.79 9.44
N TRP A 196 -7.44 -23.01 9.10
CA TRP A 196 -6.32 -22.17 9.54
C TRP A 196 -6.02 -21.06 8.54
N ILE A 197 -5.80 -19.85 9.05
CA ILE A 197 -5.34 -18.68 8.30
C ILE A 197 -3.95 -18.29 8.83
N PRO A 198 -2.94 -18.05 7.98
CA PRO A 198 -1.66 -17.54 8.43
C PRO A 198 -1.80 -16.22 9.19
N ARG A 199 -1.13 -16.11 10.33
CA ARG A 199 -1.20 -14.91 11.20
C ARG A 199 -0.63 -13.66 10.55
N GLU A 200 0.37 -13.84 9.69
CA GLU A 200 1.11 -12.79 9.00
C GLU A 200 1.17 -13.15 7.52
N GLN A 201 0.71 -12.23 6.67
CA GLN A 201 0.50 -12.47 5.24
C GLN A 201 1.63 -11.85 4.43
N ILE A 202 2.62 -12.67 4.07
CA ILE A 202 3.83 -12.23 3.36
C ILE A 202 3.70 -12.62 1.88
N LEU A 203 2.92 -11.82 1.15
CA LEU A 203 2.52 -12.11 -0.22
C LEU A 203 3.31 -11.27 -1.22
N GLY A 204 4.14 -11.93 -2.04
CA GLY A 204 4.92 -11.30 -3.09
C GLY A 204 6.28 -10.72 -2.65
N ASP A 205 7.09 -10.36 -3.63
CA ASP A 205 8.50 -9.99 -3.43
C ASP A 205 8.68 -8.73 -2.57
N GLU A 206 7.76 -7.76 -2.69
CA GLU A 206 7.81 -6.52 -1.92
C GLU A 206 7.61 -6.76 -0.42
N ALA A 207 6.67 -7.64 -0.06
CA ALA A 207 6.44 -8.03 1.33
C ALA A 207 7.61 -8.85 1.88
N LEU A 208 8.12 -9.82 1.10
CA LEU A 208 9.27 -10.65 1.46
C LEU A 208 10.54 -9.82 1.74
N ALA A 209 10.78 -8.76 0.95
CA ALA A 209 11.94 -7.88 1.13
C ALA A 209 11.94 -7.11 2.47
N LYS A 210 10.83 -7.11 3.20
CA LYS A 210 10.67 -6.43 4.49
C LYS A 210 10.64 -7.40 5.68
N VAL A 211 10.85 -8.70 5.46
CA VAL A 211 10.75 -9.73 6.51
C VAL A 211 12.07 -10.50 6.61
N PRO A 212 12.68 -10.61 7.80
CA PRO A 212 13.82 -11.48 8.01
C PRO A 212 13.48 -12.94 7.64
N PRO A 213 14.38 -13.70 6.99
CA PRO A 213 14.09 -15.05 6.48
C PRO A 213 13.50 -16.02 7.51
N GLU A 214 13.90 -15.90 8.77
CA GLU A 214 13.44 -16.72 9.90
C GLU A 214 11.95 -16.53 10.23
N PHE A 215 11.32 -15.42 9.81
CA PHE A 215 9.90 -15.13 10.06
C PHE A 215 9.01 -15.36 8.84
N VAL A 216 9.58 -15.76 7.69
CA VAL A 216 8.83 -15.96 6.46
C VAL A 216 7.92 -17.18 6.56
N VAL A 217 8.42 -18.28 7.13
CA VAL A 217 7.66 -19.54 7.25
C VAL A 217 6.55 -19.38 8.27
N GLN A 218 5.31 -19.63 7.84
CA GLN A 218 4.14 -19.64 8.70
C GLN A 218 3.84 -21.08 9.15
N HIS A 219 3.67 -21.30 10.46
CA HIS A 219 3.43 -22.65 11.00
C HIS A 219 1.94 -22.88 11.26
N SER A 220 1.35 -23.93 10.66
CA SER A 220 -0.11 -24.15 10.75
C SER A 220 -0.60 -24.66 12.12
N GLN A 221 0.31 -25.09 13.01
CA GLN A 221 -0.03 -25.39 14.41
C GLN A 221 -0.21 -24.14 15.28
N ALA A 222 0.31 -23.00 14.81
CA ALA A 222 0.24 -21.76 15.58
C ALA A 222 -1.12 -21.10 15.37
N GLY A 223 -1.89 -20.99 16.46
CA GLY A 223 -2.99 -20.02 16.55
C GLY A 223 -2.46 -18.61 16.82
N ASN A 224 -3.31 -17.59 16.64
CA ASN A 224 -2.90 -16.20 16.85
C ASN A 224 -3.13 -15.71 18.30
N LEU A 225 -4.20 -16.19 18.95
CA LEU A 225 -4.55 -15.87 20.34
C LEU A 225 -4.09 -16.99 21.29
N GLY A 226 -2.82 -16.97 21.68
CA GLY A 226 -2.30 -17.87 22.71
C GLY A 226 -0.77 -17.86 22.79
N ARG A 227 -0.24 -17.27 23.87
CA ARG A 227 1.16 -17.21 24.35
C ARG A 227 2.25 -17.28 23.28
N SER A 228 3.03 -16.20 23.18
CA SER A 228 4.42 -16.31 22.80
C SER A 228 5.04 -17.47 23.57
N SER A 229 5.39 -18.55 22.88
CA SER A 229 6.37 -19.49 23.38
C SER A 229 7.70 -18.77 23.39
N THR A 230 7.91 -17.92 24.40
CA THR A 230 9.26 -17.69 24.90
C THR A 230 9.70 -19.03 25.47
N SER A 231 10.42 -19.82 24.66
CA SER A 231 11.21 -20.92 25.20
C SER A 231 12.34 -20.34 26.06
N PRO A 232 12.68 -20.98 27.19
CA PRO A 232 13.81 -20.58 28.04
C PRO A 232 15.16 -20.71 27.34
#